data_AF-D2HMM1-F1
#
_entry.id   AF-D2HMM1-F1
#
_cell.length_a   1.000
_cell.length_b   1.000
_cell.length_c   1.000
_cell.angle_alpha   90.00
_cell.angle_beta   90.00
_cell.angle_gamma   90.00
#
_symmetry.space_group_name_H-M   'P 1'
#
loop_
_entity.id
_entity.type
_entity.pdbx_description
1 polymer ?
#
loop_
_entity_poly.entity_id
_entity_poly.type
_entity_poly.pdbx_seq_one_letter_code
_entity_poly.pdbx_strand_id
1 'polypeptide(L)' 'PESLNSSQTCCLKHHEKVMPRKLVVGYRKALNCYLPAIIFVTKKNREVCANPQNKWVQEYIKDPNIPLLPPRNLAQVKSV' A
#
# COMPACT_ATOMS: atom_id res chain seq x y z
N PRO A 1 -21.70 11.65 15.04
CA PRO A 1 -21.18 10.65 14.09
C PRO A 1 -19.66 10.70 14.06
N GLU A 2 -19.01 9.72 14.70
CA GLU A 2 -17.55 9.64 14.81
C GLU A 2 -16.89 9.81 13.45
N SER A 3 -16.33 11.00 13.24
CA SER A 3 -15.54 11.34 12.08
C SER A 3 -14.24 10.56 12.21
N LEU A 4 -14.26 9.33 11.66
CA LEU A 4 -13.13 8.42 11.49
C LEU A 4 -12.04 9.13 10.69
N ASN A 5 -11.31 10.02 11.35
CA ASN A 5 -10.04 10.57 10.91
C ASN A 5 -8.95 9.50 11.01
N SER A 6 -9.23 8.27 10.55
CA SER A 6 -8.20 7.39 10.05
C SER A 6 -7.95 7.87 8.64
N SER A 7 -6.95 8.74 8.45
CA SER A 7 -6.54 9.21 7.12
C SER A 7 -6.17 8.01 6.25
N GLN A 8 -7.16 7.43 5.57
CA GLN A 8 -6.96 6.30 4.69
C GLN A 8 -6.05 6.79 3.57
N THR A 9 -4.87 6.19 3.43
CA THR A 9 -3.92 6.55 2.37
C THR A 9 -4.54 6.14 1.03
N CYS A 10 -5.13 7.10 0.34
CA CYS A 10 -5.66 6.90 -1.02
C CYS A 10 -4.60 7.25 -2.06
N CYS A 11 -4.60 6.48 -3.14
CA CYS A 11 -3.72 6.69 -4.28
C CYS A 11 -4.38 7.62 -5.30
N LEU A 12 -3.59 8.54 -5.86
CA LEU A 12 -4.04 9.41 -6.95
C LEU A 12 -3.75 8.80 -8.34
N LYS A 13 -2.70 7.98 -8.43
CA LYS A 13 -2.26 7.31 -9.66
C LYS A 13 -1.66 5.94 -9.33
N HIS A 14 -1.74 5.01 -10.30
CA HIS A 14 -1.03 3.74 -10.22
C HIS A 14 0.39 3.87 -10.78
N HIS A 15 1.31 3.11 -10.21
CA HIS A 15 2.66 2.95 -10.73
C HIS A 15 2.64 1.98 -11.89
N GLU A 16 3.12 2.44 -13.05
CA GLU A 16 3.05 1.69 -14.31
C GLU A 16 4.15 0.64 -14.43
N LYS A 17 5.31 0.87 -13.80
CA LYS A 17 6.47 -0.02 -13.90
C LYS A 17 6.39 -1.15 -12.87
N VAL A 18 6.86 -2.33 -13.28
CA VAL A 18 7.03 -3.46 -12.36
C VAL A 18 8.14 -3.13 -11.36
N MET A 19 7.83 -3.25 -10.08
CA MET A 19 8.82 -3.05 -9.03
C MET A 19 9.58 -4.35 -8.76
N PRO A 20 10.88 -4.34 -8.48
CA PRO A 20 11.59 -5.57 -8.11
C PRO A 20 11.09 -6.12 -6.77
N ARG A 21 10.61 -7.38 -6.77
CA ARG A 21 10.11 -8.12 -5.58
C ARG A 21 11.02 -8.02 -4.36
N LYS A 22 12.33 -8.09 -4.58
CA LYS A 22 13.37 -8.04 -3.52
C LYS A 22 13.35 -6.75 -2.68
N LEU A 23 12.73 -5.69 -3.21
CA LEU A 23 12.60 -4.41 -2.52
C LEU A 23 11.31 -4.30 -1.71
N VAL A 24 10.31 -5.14 -1.99
CA VAL A 24 9.01 -5.12 -1.33
C VAL A 24 9.13 -5.84 0.01
N VAL A 25 8.65 -5.20 1.08
CA VAL A 25 8.63 -5.76 2.43
C VAL A 25 7.21 -6.04 2.92
N GLY A 26 6.22 -5.56 2.21
CA GLY A 26 4.81 -5.75 2.54
C GLY A 26 3.92 -4.90 1.65
N TYR A 27 2.61 -5.03 1.84
CA TYR A 27 1.63 -4.23 1.11
C TYR A 27 0.46 -3.81 2.00
N ARG A 28 -0.28 -2.79 1.57
CA ARG A 28 -1.54 -2.32 2.19
C ARG A 28 -2.63 -2.26 1.13
N LYS A 29 -3.88 -2.42 1.55
CA LYS A 29 -5.04 -2.35 0.66
C LYS A 29 -5.71 -0.98 0.78
N ALA A 30 -5.77 -0.25 -0.32
CA ALA A 30 -6.51 1.01 -0.46
C ALA A 30 -7.68 0.80 -1.43
N LEU A 31 -8.62 -0.07 -1.04
CA LEU A 31 -9.78 -0.43 -1.87
C LEU A 31 -10.98 0.50 -1.66
N ASN A 32 -11.04 1.19 -0.52
CA ASN A 32 -12.13 2.12 -0.15
C ASN A 32 -11.90 3.54 -0.69
N CYS A 33 -11.20 3.67 -1.82
CA CYS A 33 -10.85 4.94 -2.45
C CYS A 33 -11.48 5.01 -3.84
N TYR A 34 -11.66 6.24 -4.38
CA TYR A 34 -12.11 6.42 -5.75
C TYR A 34 -11.23 5.65 -6.76
N LEU A 35 -9.93 5.60 -6.50
CA LEU A 35 -8.97 4.79 -7.25
C LEU A 35 -8.52 3.59 -6.38
N PRO A 36 -9.07 2.38 -6.61
CA PRO A 36 -8.65 1.20 -5.85
C PRO A 36 -7.20 0.85 -6.17
N ALA A 37 -6.38 0.66 -5.13
CA ALA A 37 -4.96 0.41 -5.28
C ALA A 37 -4.39 -0.52 -4.19
N ILE A 38 -3.28 -1.16 -4.53
CA ILE A 38 -2.43 -1.90 -3.60
C ILE A 38 -1.18 -1.07 -3.37
N ILE A 39 -0.91 -0.72 -2.12
CA ILE A 39 0.23 0.11 -1.75
C ILE A 39 1.35 -0.81 -1.31
N PHE A 40 2.36 -1.01 -2.15
CA PHE A 40 3.56 -1.74 -1.77
C PHE A 40 4.48 -0.86 -0.93
N VAL A 41 4.96 -1.41 0.18
CA VAL A 41 5.97 -0.77 1.03
C VAL A 41 7.31 -1.39 0.70
N THR A 42 8.29 -0.53 0.43
CA THR A 42 9.66 -0.96 0.12
C THR A 42 10.57 -0.94 1.34
N LYS A 43 11.73 -1.61 1.25
CA LYS A 43 12.80 -1.56 2.28
C LYS A 43 13.26 -0.15 2.63
N LYS A 44 13.13 0.81 1.71
CA LYS A 44 13.41 2.23 1.94
C LYS A 44 12.23 3.00 2.53
N ASN A 45 11.24 2.28 3.07
CA ASN A 45 10.00 2.82 3.62
C ASN A 45 9.20 3.70 2.63
N ARG A 46 9.38 3.47 1.32
CA ARG A 46 8.61 4.15 0.27
C ARG A 46 7.35 3.35 -0.04
N GLU A 47 6.25 4.08 -0.18
CA GLU A 47 4.94 3.56 -0.54
C GLU A 47 4.72 3.74 -2.05
N VAL A 48 4.31 2.69 -2.73
CA VAL A 48 4.05 2.70 -4.17
C VAL A 48 2.68 2.11 -4.45
N CYS A 49 1.81 2.94 -4.99
CA CYS A 49 0.48 2.57 -5.43
C CYS A 49 0.56 1.71 -6.70
N ALA A 50 -0.09 0.56 -6.73
CA ALA A 50 -0.14 -0.33 -7.89
C ALA A 50 -1.58 -0.76 -8.17
N ASN A 51 -1.90 -1.00 -9.45
CA ASN A 51 -3.23 -1.43 -9.84
C ASN A 51 -3.48 -2.89 -9.41
N PRO A 52 -4.52 -3.21 -8.60
CA PRO A 52 -4.83 -4.58 -8.18
C PRO A 52 -5.11 -5.55 -9.33
N GLN A 53 -5.43 -5.05 -10.52
CA GLN A 53 -5.69 -5.86 -11.71
C GLN A 53 -4.42 -6.29 -12.45
N ASN A 54 -3.26 -5.69 -12.13
CA ASN A 54 -2.01 -6.06 -12.77
C ASN A 54 -1.53 -7.44 -12.30
N LYS A 55 -1.11 -8.29 -13.25
CA LYS A 55 -0.64 -9.65 -12.95
C LYS A 55 0.48 -9.67 -11.89
N TRP A 56 1.51 -8.83 -12.04
CA TRP A 56 2.62 -8.77 -11.08
C TRP A 56 2.19 -8.36 -9.67
N VAL A 57 1.14 -7.54 -9.55
CA VAL A 57 0.59 -7.11 -8.27
C VAL A 57 -0.08 -8.29 -7.57
N GLN A 58 -0.88 -9.05 -8.31
CA GLN A 58 -1.53 -10.26 -7.79
C GLN A 58 -0.51 -11.33 -7.37
N GLU A 59 0.55 -11.51 -8.14
CA GLU A 59 1.65 -12.41 -7.79
C GLU A 59 2.32 -12.01 -6.46
N TYR A 60 2.47 -10.70 -6.20
CA TYR A 60 3.10 -10.23 -4.97
C TYR A 60 2.17 -10.34 -3.77
N ILE A 61 0.87 -10.17 -3.96
CA ILE A 61 -0.13 -10.35 -2.90
C ILE A 61 -0.24 -11.81 -2.48
N LYS A 62 -0.07 -12.75 -3.42
CA LYS A 62 -0.07 -14.19 -3.17
C LYS A 62 1.24 -14.71 -2.59
N ASP A 63 2.29 -13.89 -2.59
CA ASP A 63 3.58 -14.28 -2.04
C ASP A 63 3.53 -14.37 -0.51
N PRO A 64 3.81 -15.54 0.09
CA PRO A 64 3.86 -15.68 1.55
C PRO A 64 4.95 -14.82 2.22
N ASN A 65 5.97 -14.39 1.47
CA ASN A 65 7.04 -13.53 1.98
C ASN A 65 6.64 -12.05 2.04
N ILE A 66 5.53 -11.66 1.43
CA ILE A 66 5.07 -10.28 1.39
C ILE A 66 3.82 -10.15 2.26
N PRO A 67 3.97 -9.76 3.54
CA PRO A 67 2.84 -9.66 4.45
C PRO A 67 1.93 -8.48 4.12
N LEU A 68 0.64 -8.63 4.46
CA LEU A 68 -0.28 -7.51 4.57
C LEU A 68 0.07 -6.69 5.81
N LEU A 69 0.35 -5.41 5.60
CA LEU A 69 0.69 -4.46 6.66
C LEU A 69 -0.56 -3.76 7.19
N PRO A 70 -0.58 -3.37 8.48
CA PRO A 70 -1.68 -2.61 9.05
C PRO A 70 -1.84 -1.25 8.35
N PRO A 71 -3.02 -0.60 8.40
CA PRO A 71 -3.19 0.76 7.87
C PRO A 71 -2.25 1.77 8.56
N ARG A 72 -1.93 2.87 7.89
CA ARG A 72 -0.91 3.82 8.38
C ARG A 72 -1.56 4.65 9.48
N ASN A 73 -1.29 4.33 10.74
CA ASN A 73 -1.73 5.17 11.86
C ASN A 73 -0.93 6.46 11.83
N LEU A 74 -1.55 7.56 11.35
CA LEU A 74 -0.95 8.90 11.37
C LEU A 74 -0.64 9.39 12.80
N ALA A 75 -1.17 8.72 13.83
CA ALA A 75 -0.86 8.99 15.24
C ALA A 75 0.62 8.75 15.61
N GLN A 76 1.39 7.99 14.82
CA GLN A 76 2.83 7.82 15.04
C GLN A 76 3.66 9.01 14.49
N VAL A 77 3.04 9.93 13.73
CA VAL A 77 3.64 11.20 13.25
C VAL A 77 3.35 12.33 14.25
N LYS A 78 3.44 12.05 15.55
CA LYS A 78 3.52 13.06 16.62
C LYS A 78 4.43 12.54 17.73
N SER A 79 5.72 12.40 17.41
CA SER A 79 6.79 12.33 18.40
C SER A 79 8.08 12.79 17.73
N VAL A 80 8.14 14.10 17.50
CA VAL A 80 9.33 14.94 17.68
C VAL A 80 8.84 16.34 18.02
#